data_AF-A0A418N4H1-F1
#
_entry.id   AF-A0A418N4H1-F1
#
_cell.length_a   1.000
_cell.length_b   1.000
_cell.length_c   1.000
_cell.angle_alpha   90.00
_cell.angle_beta   90.00
_cell.angle_gamma   90.00
#
_symmetry.space_group_name_H-M   'P 1'
#
loop_
_entity.id
_entity.type
_entity.pdbx_description
1 polymer ?
#
loop_
_entity_poly.entity_id
_entity_poly.type
_entity_poly.pdbx_seq_one_letter_code
_entity_poly.pdbx_strand_id
1 'polypeptide(L)'
;MWIAFGIIMVLGLLFYLVLSRKINPDRYFLIKTDKIPFREIRISVSKYAMEFEPQFKRGSYKLGLVRSVDIDKLYCTLYRSEYGFQIDSSDQFILRNLDTDKLFVVGKVLGKEMFEEYRTVQYRIEIPKDFQAYHQEKEGMFPYYQMHWSMMSSTGGGFGYSWEANTLIRSPKGDSLQFYRAKGAIGKQDRSGIFPK
;
A
#
# COMPACT_ATOMS: atom_id res chain seq x y z
N MET A 1 -22.60 40.58 -17.17
CA MET A 1 -22.91 39.33 -17.90
C MET A 1 -21.66 38.70 -18.52
N TRP A 2 -20.89 39.42 -19.34
CA TRP A 2 -19.63 38.93 -19.93
C TRP A 2 -18.57 38.48 -18.92
N ILE A 3 -18.43 39.20 -17.81
CA ILE A 3 -17.52 38.83 -16.72
C ILE A 3 -17.92 37.48 -16.10
N ALA A 4 -19.22 37.27 -15.85
CA ALA A 4 -19.73 36.01 -15.31
C ALA A 4 -19.51 34.85 -16.28
N PHE A 5 -19.71 35.07 -17.59
CA PHE A 5 -19.43 34.08 -18.62
C PHE A 5 -17.94 33.71 -18.69
N GLY A 6 -17.05 34.71 -18.61
CA GLY A 6 -15.60 34.48 -18.54
C GLY A 6 -15.19 33.63 -17.34
N ILE A 7 -15.75 33.91 -16.15
CA ILE A 7 -15.50 33.13 -14.93
C ILE A 7 -15.93 31.67 -15.11
N ILE A 8 -17.13 31.43 -15.66
CA ILE A 8 -17.64 30.07 -15.90
C ILE A 8 -16.73 29.30 -16.86
N MET A 9 -16.28 29.92 -17.96
CA MET A 9 -15.37 29.28 -18.91
C MET A 9 -14.03 28.90 -18.27
N VAL A 10 -13.44 29.78 -17.45
CA VAL A 10 -12.18 29.49 -16.75
C VAL A 10 -12.36 28.34 -15.75
N LEU A 11 -13.45 28.34 -14.97
CA LEU A 11 -13.75 27.24 -14.05
C LEU A 11 -13.98 25.91 -14.77
N GLY A 12 -14.69 25.93 -15.91
CA GLY A 12 -14.89 24.75 -16.74
C GLY A 12 -13.58 24.19 -17.30
N LEU A 13 -12.70 25.06 -17.78
CA LEU A 13 -11.36 24.66 -18.25
C LEU A 13 -10.52 24.07 -17.12
N LEU A 14 -10.48 24.73 -15.95
CA LEU A 14 -9.77 24.21 -14.77
C LEU A 14 -10.30 22.85 -14.34
N PHE A 15 -11.61 22.68 -14.31
CA PHE A 15 -12.25 21.41 -13.97
C PHE A 15 -11.88 20.31 -14.97
N TYR A 16 -11.93 20.61 -16.27
CA TYR A 16 -11.49 19.69 -17.32
C TYR A 16 -10.01 19.29 -17.16
N LEU A 17 -9.12 20.25 -16.88
CA LEU A 17 -7.69 19.99 -16.67
C LEU A 17 -7.43 19.12 -15.43
N VAL A 18 -8.23 19.27 -14.37
CA VAL A 18 -8.19 18.42 -13.17
C VAL A 18 -8.69 17.01 -13.48
N LEU A 19 -9.86 16.88 -14.11
CA LEU A 19 -10.46 15.58 -14.43
C LEU A 19 -9.62 14.75 -15.41
N SER A 20 -8.96 15.42 -16.36
CA SER A 20 -8.02 14.82 -17.31
C SER A 20 -6.61 14.63 -16.75
N ARG A 21 -6.37 14.98 -15.48
CA ARG A 21 -5.08 14.94 -14.77
C ARG A 21 -3.94 15.68 -15.47
N LYS A 22 -4.26 16.64 -16.36
CA LYS A 22 -3.28 17.61 -16.89
C LYS A 22 -2.76 18.52 -15.79
N ILE A 23 -3.63 18.87 -14.84
CA ILE A 23 -3.27 19.37 -13.51
C ILE A 23 -3.56 18.26 -12.52
N ASN A 24 -2.56 17.87 -11.73
CA ASN A 24 -2.70 16.78 -10.76
C ASN A 24 -2.83 17.31 -9.33
N PRO A 25 -4.06 17.53 -8.82
CA PRO A 25 -4.27 18.03 -7.46
C PRO A 25 -3.92 17.01 -6.38
N ASP A 26 -3.79 15.72 -6.71
CA ASP A 26 -3.52 14.66 -5.73
C ASP A 26 -2.12 14.80 -5.11
N ARG A 27 -1.26 15.65 -5.66
CA ARG A 27 0.03 16.02 -5.03
C ARG A 27 -0.15 16.86 -3.76
N TYR A 28 -1.27 17.56 -3.63
CA TYR A 28 -1.52 18.53 -2.57
C TYR A 28 -2.74 18.17 -1.72
N PHE A 29 -3.76 17.55 -2.33
CA PHE A 29 -5.06 17.30 -1.71
C PHE A 29 -5.32 15.80 -1.56
N LEU A 30 -4.80 15.25 -0.47
CA LEU A 30 -5.00 13.86 -0.07
C LEU A 30 -5.74 13.81 1.26
N ILE A 31 -6.77 12.98 1.31
CA ILE A 31 -7.36 12.51 2.56
C ILE A 31 -6.68 11.19 2.93
N LYS A 32 -6.58 10.89 4.23
CA LYS A 32 -5.81 9.74 4.72
C LYS A 32 -6.45 9.15 5.96
N THR A 33 -6.32 7.84 6.10
CA THR A 33 -6.65 7.19 7.36
C THR A 33 -5.65 7.63 8.43
N ASP A 34 -6.06 7.50 9.69
CA ASP A 34 -5.08 7.42 10.77
C ASP A 34 -4.13 6.25 10.53
N LYS A 35 -2.95 6.31 11.13
CA LYS A 35 -2.02 5.18 11.10
C LYS A 35 -2.63 4.04 11.89
N ILE A 36 -2.86 2.90 11.25
CA ILE A 36 -3.42 1.70 11.87
C ILE A 36 -2.24 0.88 12.39
N PRO A 37 -1.96 0.86 13.70
CA PRO A 37 -0.82 0.14 14.23
C PRO A 37 -1.08 -1.36 14.20
N PHE A 38 -0.02 -2.13 13.99
CA PHE A 38 -0.04 -3.59 14.12
C PHE A 38 1.24 -4.07 14.80
N ARG A 39 1.15 -5.21 15.50
CA ARG A 39 2.27 -5.83 16.23
C ARG A 39 2.52 -7.27 15.86
N GLU A 40 1.61 -7.87 15.11
CA GLU A 40 1.77 -9.20 14.55
C GLU A 40 1.66 -9.12 13.03
N ILE A 41 2.47 -9.92 12.35
CA ILE A 41 2.39 -10.12 10.91
C ILE A 41 2.43 -11.62 10.63
N ARG A 42 1.55 -12.09 9.75
CA ARG A 42 1.62 -13.44 9.21
C ARG A 42 2.40 -13.41 7.91
N ILE A 43 3.36 -14.31 7.75
CA ILE A 43 4.10 -14.46 6.50
C ILE A 43 3.86 -15.84 5.94
N SER A 44 3.14 -15.90 4.83
CA SER A 44 2.92 -17.13 4.07
C SER A 44 3.98 -17.26 2.99
N VAL A 45 4.86 -18.24 3.14
CA VAL A 45 5.95 -18.53 2.22
C VAL A 45 5.56 -19.69 1.33
N SER A 46 5.41 -19.41 0.04
CA SER A 46 5.26 -20.41 -1.02
C SER A 46 6.56 -20.57 -1.81
N LYS A 47 6.56 -21.46 -2.80
CA LYS A 47 7.67 -21.61 -3.75
C LYS A 47 8.00 -20.30 -4.50
N TYR A 48 6.98 -19.48 -4.80
CA TYR A 48 7.11 -18.34 -5.71
C TYR A 48 7.09 -16.98 -5.02
N ALA A 49 6.45 -16.88 -3.87
CA ALA A 49 6.24 -15.61 -3.21
C ALA A 49 6.15 -15.76 -1.69
N MET A 50 6.44 -14.65 -1.01
CA MET A 50 6.18 -14.43 0.41
C MET A 50 5.08 -13.38 0.53
N GLU A 51 3.96 -13.77 1.12
CA GLU A 51 2.82 -12.91 1.36
C GLU A 51 2.83 -12.46 2.82
N PHE A 52 2.88 -11.15 3.01
CA PHE A 52 2.91 -10.50 4.30
C PHE A 52 1.50 -10.01 4.62
N GLU A 53 0.96 -10.45 5.74
CA GLU A 53 -0.36 -10.07 6.18
C GLU A 53 -0.27 -9.40 7.56
N PRO A 54 -0.22 -8.05 7.61
CA PRO A 54 -0.33 -7.31 8.86
C PRO A 54 -1.63 -7.66 9.58
N GLN A 55 -1.52 -7.97 10.86
CA GLN A 55 -2.66 -8.33 11.71
C GLN A 55 -3.18 -7.09 12.42
N PHE A 56 -4.28 -6.56 11.89
CA PHE A 56 -5.09 -5.51 12.50
C PHE A 56 -6.56 -5.73 12.16
N LYS A 57 -7.47 -5.03 12.84
CA LYS A 57 -8.92 -5.20 12.68
C LYS A 57 -9.35 -4.89 11.23
N ARG A 58 -9.91 -5.87 10.51
CA ARG A 58 -10.46 -5.60 9.16
C ARG A 58 -11.73 -4.76 9.23
N GLY A 59 -12.03 -4.05 8.15
CA GLY A 59 -13.27 -3.30 7.97
C GLY A 59 -13.08 -1.85 7.52
N SER A 60 -14.09 -1.02 7.81
CA SER A 60 -14.16 0.34 7.31
C SER A 60 -13.38 1.35 8.17
N TYR A 61 -12.47 2.06 7.52
CA TYR A 61 -11.62 3.10 8.12
C TYR A 61 -11.95 4.48 7.54
N LYS A 62 -12.03 5.49 8.40
CA LYS A 62 -12.29 6.87 7.96
C LYS A 62 -11.05 7.44 7.26
N LEU A 63 -11.23 7.98 6.06
CA LEU A 63 -10.22 8.76 5.32
C LEU A 63 -10.31 10.26 5.65
N GLY A 64 -11.50 10.73 6.03
CA GLY A 64 -11.82 12.15 6.21
C GLY A 64 -12.90 12.62 5.24
N LEU A 65 -13.47 13.81 5.47
CA LEU A 65 -14.55 14.39 4.64
C LEU A 65 -15.71 13.41 4.39
N VAL A 66 -16.13 12.68 5.44
CA VAL A 66 -17.22 11.67 5.40
C VAL A 66 -16.89 10.45 4.53
N ARG A 67 -15.70 10.36 3.95
CA ARG A 67 -15.25 9.17 3.19
C ARG A 67 -14.63 8.14 4.10
N SER A 68 -14.82 6.88 3.73
CA SER A 68 -14.17 5.74 4.33
C SER A 68 -13.66 4.79 3.25
N VAL A 69 -12.72 3.94 3.64
CA VAL A 69 -12.21 2.86 2.82
C VAL A 69 -12.34 1.55 3.57
N ASP A 70 -12.74 0.50 2.87
CA ASP A 70 -12.89 -0.83 3.45
C ASP A 70 -11.63 -1.65 3.21
N ILE A 71 -11.00 -2.09 4.30
CA ILE A 71 -9.75 -2.83 4.27
C ILE A 71 -10.05 -4.29 4.63
N ASP A 72 -10.42 -5.07 3.61
CA ASP A 72 -10.69 -6.50 3.72
C ASP A 72 -9.48 -7.36 3.34
N LYS A 73 -8.76 -6.97 2.27
CA LYS A 73 -7.58 -7.71 1.78
C LYS A 73 -6.40 -6.79 1.54
N LEU A 74 -5.25 -7.17 2.08
CA LEU A 74 -3.97 -6.53 1.82
C LEU A 74 -3.08 -7.42 0.97
N TYR A 75 -2.45 -6.81 -0.03
CA TYR A 75 -1.48 -7.48 -0.88
C TYR A 75 -0.10 -6.90 -0.57
N CYS A 76 0.61 -7.49 0.39
CA CYS A 76 2.01 -7.18 0.66
C CYS A 76 2.84 -8.38 0.21
N THR A 77 3.16 -8.47 -1.07
CA THR A 77 3.82 -9.65 -1.66
C THR A 77 5.24 -9.31 -2.07
N LEU A 78 6.19 -10.19 -1.74
CA LEU A 78 7.55 -10.20 -2.26
C LEU A 78 7.79 -11.49 -3.03
N TYR A 79 8.32 -11.40 -4.24
CA TYR A 79 8.60 -12.58 -5.05
C TYR A 79 9.91 -13.25 -4.60
N ARG A 80 9.90 -14.59 -4.56
CA ARG A 80 11.06 -15.41 -4.17
C ARG A 80 12.21 -15.35 -5.17
N SER A 81 11.98 -14.81 -6.36
CA SER A 81 13.03 -14.48 -7.34
C SER A 81 13.89 -13.29 -6.91
N GLU A 82 13.33 -12.35 -6.14
CA GLU A 82 13.98 -11.11 -5.73
C GLU A 82 14.28 -11.08 -4.23
N TYR A 83 13.58 -11.89 -3.43
CA TYR A 83 13.67 -11.89 -1.98
C TYR A 83 13.82 -13.30 -1.40
N GLY A 84 14.76 -13.42 -0.47
CA GLY A 84 14.96 -14.58 0.39
C GLY A 84 14.63 -14.27 1.84
N PHE A 85 14.67 -15.28 2.70
CA PHE A 85 14.61 -15.08 4.14
C PHE A 85 15.45 -16.16 4.84
N GLN A 86 15.81 -15.88 6.08
CA GLN A 86 16.40 -16.83 7.01
C GLN A 86 15.77 -16.63 8.39
N ILE A 87 15.81 -17.68 9.20
CA ILE A 87 15.46 -17.61 10.63
C ILE A 87 16.75 -17.91 11.38
N ASP A 88 17.19 -16.97 12.21
CA ASP A 88 18.41 -17.13 13.00
C ASP A 88 18.19 -17.99 14.25
N SER A 89 19.25 -18.22 15.02
CA SER A 89 19.20 -18.98 16.27
C SER A 89 18.39 -18.31 17.39
N SER A 90 17.96 -17.06 17.22
CA SER A 90 17.13 -16.30 18.15
C SER A 90 15.68 -16.18 17.67
N ASP A 91 15.28 -17.05 16.73
CA ASP A 91 13.97 -17.06 16.08
C ASP A 91 13.62 -15.73 15.39
N GLN A 92 14.61 -14.95 14.94
CA GLN A 92 14.34 -13.74 14.17
C GLN A 92 14.10 -14.07 12.71
N PHE A 93 12.98 -13.60 12.17
CA PHE A 93 12.71 -13.64 10.74
C PHE A 93 13.47 -12.49 10.06
N ILE A 94 14.48 -12.84 9.28
CA ILE A 94 15.33 -11.89 8.56
C ILE A 94 15.01 -11.99 7.07
N LEU A 95 14.47 -10.92 6.52
CA LEU A 95 14.22 -10.76 5.10
C LEU A 95 15.52 -10.31 4.40
N ARG A 96 15.77 -10.85 3.21
CA ARG A 96 16.91 -10.50 2.36
C ARG A 96 16.44 -10.14 0.96
N ASN A 97 16.88 -9.02 0.42
CA ASN A 97 16.78 -8.76 -1.02
C ASN A 97 17.98 -9.42 -1.71
N LEU A 98 17.72 -10.29 -2.70
CA LEU A 98 18.74 -11.12 -3.34
C LEU A 98 19.63 -10.31 -4.31
N ASP A 99 19.09 -9.24 -4.90
CA ASP A 99 19.83 -8.41 -5.86
C ASP A 99 20.79 -7.43 -5.18
N THR A 100 20.37 -6.87 -4.04
CA THR A 100 21.10 -5.80 -3.34
C THR A 100 21.79 -6.26 -2.06
N ASP A 101 21.58 -7.53 -1.69
CA ASP A 101 22.02 -8.14 -0.43
C ASP A 101 21.56 -7.41 0.85
N LYS A 102 20.55 -6.54 0.73
CA LYS A 102 20.01 -5.81 1.87
C LYS A 102 19.23 -6.74 2.78
N LEU A 103 19.46 -6.60 4.08
CA LEU A 103 18.79 -7.37 5.12
C LEU A 103 17.83 -6.49 5.93
N PHE A 104 16.73 -7.08 6.37
CA PHE A 104 15.79 -6.45 7.28
C PHE A 104 15.24 -7.46 8.28
N VAL A 105 15.42 -7.19 9.58
CA VAL A 105 14.81 -7.99 10.64
C VAL A 105 13.33 -7.62 10.72
N VAL A 106 12.44 -8.56 10.40
CA VAL A 106 10.98 -8.31 10.46
C VAL A 106 10.48 -8.41 11.91
N GLY A 107 10.96 -9.42 12.64
CA GLY A 107 10.58 -9.65 14.03
C GLY A 107 10.83 -11.08 14.49
N LYS A 108 10.29 -11.42 15.67
CA LYS A 108 10.46 -12.74 16.28
C LYS A 108 9.37 -13.70 15.82
N VAL A 109 9.75 -14.91 15.39
CA VAL A 109 8.83 -15.98 15.04
C VAL A 109 8.19 -16.53 16.33
N LEU A 110 6.86 -16.43 16.40
CA LEU A 110 6.04 -16.95 17.49
C LEU A 110 5.49 -18.35 17.22
N GLY A 111 5.42 -18.74 15.94
CA GLY A 111 4.82 -19.99 15.53
C GLY A 111 4.99 -20.24 14.03
N LYS A 112 4.92 -21.51 13.67
CA LYS A 112 5.04 -22.01 12.31
C LYS A 112 3.95 -23.04 12.06
N GLU A 113 3.21 -22.88 10.98
CA GLU A 113 2.21 -23.83 10.49
C GLU A 113 2.59 -24.24 9.07
N MET A 114 2.44 -25.52 8.75
CA MET A 114 2.75 -26.07 7.43
C MET A 114 1.47 -26.56 6.77
N PHE A 115 1.21 -26.04 5.56
CA PHE A 115 0.08 -26.44 4.73
C PHE A 115 0.62 -27.30 3.59
N GLU A 116 0.58 -28.62 3.79
CA GLU A 116 1.16 -29.61 2.88
C GLU A 116 0.56 -29.54 1.47
N GLU A 117 -0.75 -29.32 1.36
CA GLU A 117 -1.49 -29.26 0.09
C GLU A 117 -0.91 -28.22 -0.89
N TYR A 118 -0.44 -27.08 -0.35
CA TYR A 118 0.09 -25.97 -1.16
C TYR A 118 1.60 -25.82 -1.05
N ARG A 119 2.27 -26.69 -0.28
CA ARG A 119 3.69 -26.54 0.13
C ARG A 119 3.98 -25.13 0.66
N THR A 120 3.05 -24.58 1.42
CA THR A 120 3.13 -23.23 1.99
C THR A 120 3.45 -23.35 3.47
N VAL A 121 4.39 -22.53 3.94
CA VAL A 121 4.71 -22.40 5.35
C VAL A 121 4.25 -21.03 5.82
N GLN A 122 3.39 -21.01 6.84
CA GLN A 122 2.93 -19.77 7.46
C GLN A 122 3.68 -19.53 8.76
N TYR A 123 4.29 -18.35 8.87
CA TYR A 123 4.95 -17.88 10.08
C TYR A 123 4.11 -16.82 10.77
N ARG A 124 3.94 -16.92 12.08
CA ARG A 124 3.40 -15.85 12.91
C ARG A 124 4.57 -15.08 13.51
N ILE A 125 4.66 -13.78 13.27
CA ILE A 125 5.80 -12.96 13.67
C ILE A 125 5.35 -11.79 14.53
N GLU A 126 6.01 -11.64 15.68
CA GLU A 126 5.89 -10.48 16.57
C GLU A 126 6.89 -9.40 16.14
N ILE A 127 6.37 -8.20 15.89
CA ILE A 127 7.19 -7.05 15.56
C ILE A 127 7.79 -6.48 16.85
N PRO A 128 9.11 -6.18 16.88
CA PRO A 128 9.73 -5.61 18.07
C PRO A 128 9.03 -4.34 18.56
N LYS A 129 8.96 -4.15 19.88
CA LYS A 129 8.18 -3.07 20.50
C LYS A 129 8.69 -1.67 20.13
N ASP A 130 9.99 -1.57 19.94
CA ASP A 130 10.74 -0.38 19.54
C ASP A 130 10.59 -0.03 18.06
N PHE A 131 10.07 -0.95 17.24
CA PHE A 131 9.80 -0.68 15.82
C PHE A 131 8.51 0.11 15.65
N GLN A 132 8.47 0.94 14.61
CA GLN A 132 7.24 1.57 14.14
C GLN A 132 6.62 0.67 13.08
N ALA A 133 5.41 0.16 13.33
CA ALA A 133 4.68 -0.66 12.37
C ALA A 133 3.24 -0.14 12.21
N TYR A 134 2.88 0.25 10.99
CA TYR A 134 1.54 0.74 10.70
C TYR A 134 1.14 0.55 9.24
N HIS A 135 -0.16 0.46 9.03
CA HIS A 135 -0.79 0.56 7.72
C HIS A 135 -1.50 1.92 7.60
N GLN A 136 -1.47 2.52 6.41
CA GLN A 136 -2.17 3.76 6.13
C GLN A 136 -2.61 3.78 4.67
N GLU A 137 -3.86 4.19 4.45
CA GLU A 137 -4.39 4.46 3.12
C GLU A 137 -4.59 5.95 2.90
N LYS A 138 -4.41 6.40 1.66
CA LYS A 138 -4.71 7.76 1.22
C LYS A 138 -5.51 7.73 -0.07
N GLU A 139 -6.34 8.74 -0.24
CA GLU A 139 -7.16 8.93 -1.43
C GLU A 139 -7.06 10.38 -1.91
N GLY A 140 -7.04 10.59 -3.22
CA GLY A 140 -7.19 11.90 -3.85
C GLY A 140 -8.56 12.49 -3.55
N MET A 141 -8.62 13.77 -3.19
CA MET A 141 -9.90 14.44 -2.98
C MET A 141 -10.73 14.59 -4.27
N PHE A 142 -10.04 14.73 -5.40
CA PHE A 142 -10.67 15.01 -6.69
C PHE A 142 -10.76 13.74 -7.54
N PRO A 143 -11.92 13.47 -8.15
CA PRO A 143 -12.06 12.36 -9.07
C PRO A 143 -11.28 12.65 -10.36
N TYR A 144 -11.00 11.60 -11.12
CA TYR A 144 -10.50 11.70 -12.49
C TYR A 144 -11.17 10.68 -13.38
N TYR A 145 -11.15 11.00 -14.68
CA TYR A 145 -11.69 10.12 -15.67
C TYR A 145 -10.75 8.92 -15.90
N GLN A 146 -11.30 7.72 -15.75
CA GLN A 146 -10.64 6.45 -16.00
C GLN A 146 -11.28 5.82 -17.24
N MET A 147 -10.50 5.71 -18.32
CA MET A 147 -10.95 5.01 -19.53
C MET A 147 -10.94 3.50 -19.26
N HIS A 148 -12.06 2.83 -19.48
CA HIS A 148 -12.17 1.38 -19.34
C HIS A 148 -12.49 0.81 -20.72
N TRP A 149 -11.48 0.26 -21.38
CA TRP A 149 -11.71 -0.52 -22.60
C TRP A 149 -12.17 -1.92 -22.19
N SER A 150 -13.49 -2.14 -22.16
CA SER A 150 -14.04 -3.49 -22.10
C SER A 150 -15.25 -3.60 -23.04
N MET A 151 -15.40 -4.75 -23.71
CA MET A 151 -16.53 -5.04 -24.59
C MET A 151 -17.89 -5.07 -23.84
N MET A 152 -17.89 -4.99 -22.51
CA MET A 152 -19.09 -5.04 -21.66
C MET A 152 -19.42 -3.72 -20.95
N SER A 153 -18.59 -2.67 -21.10
CA SER A 153 -18.86 -1.36 -20.52
C SER A 153 -19.60 -0.49 -21.52
N SER A 154 -20.90 -0.25 -21.29
CA SER A 154 -21.73 0.63 -22.13
C SER A 154 -21.34 2.12 -22.08
N THR A 155 -20.39 2.51 -21.21
CA THR A 155 -20.02 3.92 -20.98
C THR A 155 -18.55 4.26 -21.30
N GLY A 156 -17.72 3.30 -21.74
CA GLY A 156 -16.33 3.54 -22.20
C GLY A 156 -15.37 4.09 -21.13
N GLY A 157 -15.83 4.29 -19.89
CA GLY A 157 -15.06 4.85 -18.78
C GLY A 157 -15.96 5.35 -17.64
N GLY A 158 -15.32 5.90 -16.60
CA GLY A 158 -16.00 6.43 -15.42
C GLY A 158 -15.09 7.29 -14.54
N PHE A 159 -15.68 7.94 -13.55
CA PHE A 159 -14.91 8.70 -12.55
C PHE A 159 -14.48 7.79 -11.41
N GLY A 160 -13.22 7.91 -11.01
CA GLY A 160 -12.73 7.28 -9.80
C GLY A 160 -11.69 8.15 -9.11
N TYR A 161 -11.28 7.74 -7.92
CA TYR A 161 -10.26 8.45 -7.14
C TYR A 161 -8.92 7.75 -7.25
N SER A 162 -7.85 8.54 -7.15
CA SER A 162 -6.53 7.98 -7.00
C SER A 162 -6.40 7.49 -5.56
N TRP A 163 -5.72 6.39 -5.35
CA TRP A 163 -5.60 5.76 -4.04
C TRP A 163 -4.19 5.23 -3.84
N GLU A 164 -3.71 5.25 -2.60
CA GLU A 164 -2.50 4.54 -2.18
C GLU A 164 -2.70 3.82 -0.85
N ALA A 165 -2.06 2.66 -0.72
CA ALA A 165 -1.87 1.94 0.53
C ALA A 165 -0.38 1.84 0.82
N ASN A 166 -0.03 2.09 2.07
CA ASN A 166 1.32 1.96 2.57
C ASN A 166 1.33 1.15 3.87
N THR A 167 2.00 0.00 3.84
CA THR A 167 2.34 -0.76 5.05
C THR A 167 3.82 -0.55 5.33
N LEU A 168 4.14 -0.04 6.51
CA LEU A 168 5.52 0.27 6.91
C LEU A 168 5.88 -0.50 8.17
N ILE A 169 7.08 -1.09 8.17
CA ILE A 169 7.78 -1.53 9.37
C ILE A 169 9.13 -0.82 9.37
N ARG A 170 9.42 0.01 10.38
CA ARG A 170 10.64 0.79 10.50
C ARG A 170 11.36 0.50 11.81
N SER A 171 12.64 0.18 11.70
CA SER A 171 13.53 -0.05 12.85
C SER A 171 13.90 1.29 13.52
N PRO A 172 14.34 1.28 14.80
CA PRO A 172 14.86 2.47 15.47
C PRO A 172 16.08 3.07 14.77
N LYS A 173 16.84 2.25 14.01
CA LYS A 173 18.01 2.67 13.26
C LYS A 173 17.65 3.45 11.98
N GLY A 174 16.39 3.38 11.54
CA GLY A 174 15.84 4.11 10.39
C GLY A 174 15.57 3.24 9.18
N ASP A 175 16.11 2.02 9.14
CA ASP A 175 15.82 1.05 8.08
C ASP A 175 14.33 0.72 8.06
N SER A 176 13.78 0.52 6.87
CA SER A 176 12.36 0.18 6.74
C SER A 176 12.09 -0.88 5.69
N LEU A 177 11.16 -1.77 6.02
CA LEU A 177 10.44 -2.59 5.08
C LEU A 177 9.12 -1.89 4.75
N GLN A 178 8.92 -1.59 3.47
CA GLN A 178 7.75 -0.86 2.99
C GLN A 178 7.04 -1.67 1.92
N PHE A 179 5.71 -1.73 2.00
CA PHE A 179 4.84 -2.25 0.94
C PHE A 179 3.96 -1.12 0.45
N TYR A 180 4.18 -0.73 -0.80
CA TYR A 180 3.48 0.39 -1.41
C TYR A 180 2.63 -0.08 -2.59
N ARG A 181 1.37 0.35 -2.60
CA ARG A 181 0.45 0.13 -3.72
C ARG A 181 -0.25 1.43 -4.00
N ALA A 182 -0.37 1.76 -5.28
CA ALA A 182 -1.14 2.93 -5.70
C ALA A 182 -1.89 2.65 -7.00
N LYS A 183 -3.05 3.29 -7.13
CA LYS A 183 -3.86 3.33 -8.34
C LYS A 183 -4.12 4.80 -8.70
N GLY A 184 -4.02 5.11 -9.99
CA GLY A 184 -4.32 6.44 -10.51
C GLY A 184 -3.13 7.39 -10.53
N ALA A 185 -3.39 8.65 -10.22
CA ALA A 185 -2.47 9.75 -10.45
C ALA A 185 -1.68 10.17 -9.19
N ILE A 186 -1.82 9.49 -8.06
CA ILE A 186 -0.93 9.72 -6.93
C ILE A 186 0.50 9.37 -7.36
N GLY A 187 1.43 10.29 -7.10
CA GLY A 187 2.84 10.09 -7.45
C GLY A 187 3.36 8.84 -6.74
N LYS A 188 3.93 7.89 -7.50
CA LYS A 188 4.58 6.71 -6.93
C LYS A 188 5.86 7.16 -6.23
N GLN A 189 5.77 7.50 -4.96
CA GLN A 189 6.91 8.06 -4.23
C GLN A 189 7.97 7.00 -3.97
N ASP A 190 7.61 5.74 -3.68
CA ASP A 190 8.58 4.66 -3.44
C ASP A 190 7.99 3.27 -3.77
N ARG A 191 8.86 2.32 -4.13
CA ARG A 191 8.48 0.93 -4.45
C ARG A 191 8.31 0.10 -3.16
N SER A 192 7.71 -1.08 -3.26
CA SER A 192 7.81 -2.05 -2.17
C SER A 192 9.25 -2.56 -2.04
N GLY A 193 9.75 -2.76 -0.82
CA GLY A 193 11.09 -3.30 -0.59
C GLY A 193 11.74 -2.89 0.72
N ILE A 194 13.07 -3.10 0.79
CA ILE A 194 13.93 -2.76 1.93
C ILE A 194 14.66 -1.46 1.63
N PHE A 195 14.48 -0.46 2.50
CA PHE A 195 15.06 0.86 2.39
C PHE A 195 15.97 1.12 3.59
N PRO A 196 17.30 1.24 3.38
CA PRO A 196 18.21 1.66 4.43
C PRO A 196 18.03 3.15 4.73
N LYS A 197 18.46 3.56 5.91
CA LYS A 197 18.58 4.98 6.28
C LYS A 197 19.59 5.73 5.40
#